data_AF-A0A6N0WRF2-F1
#
_entry.id   AF-A0A6N0WRF2-F1
#
_cell.length_a   1.000
_cell.length_b   1.000
_cell.length_c   1.000
_cell.angle_alpha   90.00
_cell.angle_beta   90.00
_cell.angle_gamma   90.00
#
_symmetry.space_group_name_H-M   'P 1'
#
loop_
_entity.id
_entity.type
_entity.pdbx_description
1 polymer ?
#
loop_
_entity_poly.entity_id
_entity_poly.type
_entity_poly.pdbx_seq_one_letter_code
_entity_poly.pdbx_strand_id
1 'polypeptide(L)' 'MTRGEAIAARIGAARASQVAGRLAAAVREALPDARVSRDGNAVMIVARGALSRLRWPGGLVR' A
#
# COMPACT_ATOMS: atom_id res chain seq x y z
N MET A 1 23.48 14.26 -6.33
CA MET A 1 22.82 13.45 -5.28
C MET A 1 23.71 13.44 -4.05
N THR A 2 23.29 14.08 -2.98
CA THR A 2 24.04 14.15 -1.72
C THR A 2 23.80 12.89 -0.90
N ARG A 3 24.70 12.59 0.04
CA ARG A 3 24.56 11.42 0.95
C ARG A 3 23.25 11.49 1.76
N GLY A 4 22.75 12.69 2.05
CA GLY A 4 21.47 12.92 2.72
C GLY A 4 20.26 12.58 1.86
N GLU A 5 20.27 12.92 0.57
CA GLU A 5 19.20 12.57 -0.38
C GLU A 5 19.07 11.05 -0.56
N ALA A 6 20.20 10.34 -0.58
CA ALA A 6 20.22 8.87 -0.66
C ALA A 6 19.61 8.21 0.59
N ILE A 7 19.87 8.76 1.79
CA ILE A 7 19.30 8.25 3.05
C ILE A 7 17.80 8.54 3.10
N ALA A 8 17.37 9.74 2.72
CA ALA A 8 15.96 10.11 2.66
C ALA A 8 15.17 9.21 1.69
N ALA A 9 15.73 8.93 0.51
CA ALA A 9 15.15 8.00 -0.46
C ALA A 9 15.02 6.58 0.12
N ARG A 10 16.05 6.10 0.84
CA ARG A 10 16.05 4.76 1.44
C ARG A 10 15.02 4.63 2.57
N ILE A 11 14.88 5.65 3.41
CA ILE A 11 13.86 5.72 4.46
C ILE A 11 12.46 5.81 3.84
N GLY A 12 12.29 6.63 2.81
CA GLY A 12 11.04 6.75 2.06
C GLY A 12 10.60 5.41 1.47
N ALA A 13 11.51 4.68 0.84
CA ALA A 13 11.25 3.36 0.28
C ALA A 13 10.87 2.32 1.35
N ALA A 14 11.58 2.30 2.48
CA ALA A 14 11.26 1.41 3.60
C ALA A 14 9.88 1.71 4.19
N ARG A 15 9.53 3.00 4.34
CA ARG A 15 8.23 3.44 4.84
C ARG A 15 7.10 3.09 3.86
N ALA A 16 7.31 3.34 2.57
CA ALA A 16 6.35 2.97 1.52
C ALA A 16 6.09 1.46 1.50
N SER A 17 7.14 0.65 1.67
CA SER A 17 7.03 -0.81 1.79
C SER A 17 6.21 -1.22 3.03
N GLN A 18 6.43 -0.61 4.19
CA GLN A 18 5.61 -0.89 5.38
C GLN A 18 4.14 -0.51 5.20
N VAL A 19 3.87 0.66 4.61
CA VAL A 19 2.50 1.12 4.31
C VAL A 19 1.82 0.16 3.32
N ALA A 20 2.51 -0.25 2.26
CA ALA A 20 2.02 -1.23 1.31
C ALA A 20 1.67 -2.57 1.99
N GLY A 21 2.51 -3.03 2.92
CA GLY A 21 2.23 -4.24 3.71
C GLY A 21 0.97 -4.11 4.57
N ARG A 22 0.82 -3.00 5.29
CA ARG A 22 -0.36 -2.73 6.13
C ARG A 22 -1.63 -2.61 5.27
N LEU A 23 -1.53 -1.95 4.12
CA LEU A 23 -2.65 -1.81 3.19
C LEU A 23 -3.09 -3.17 2.65
N ALA A 24 -2.16 -4.00 2.20
CA ALA A 24 -2.47 -5.35 1.71
C ALA A 24 -3.16 -6.21 2.77
N ALA A 25 -2.72 -6.13 4.03
CA ALA A 25 -3.36 -6.84 5.15
C ALA A 25 -4.78 -6.34 5.40
N ALA A 26 -4.98 -5.03 5.54
CA ALA A 26 -6.30 -4.44 5.77
C ALA A 26 -7.30 -4.77 4.64
N VAL A 27 -6.84 -4.82 3.39
CA VAL A 27 -7.68 -5.19 2.24
C VAL A 27 -8.08 -6.65 2.30
N ARG A 28 -7.18 -7.57 2.70
CA ARG A 28 -7.52 -8.99 2.84
C ARG A 28 -8.54 -9.23 3.95
N GLU A 29 -8.45 -8.49 5.05
CA GLU A 29 -9.43 -8.56 6.14
C GLU A 29 -10.79 -7.99 5.72
N ALA A 30 -10.80 -6.83 5.06
CA ALA A 30 -12.04 -6.18 4.66
C ALA A 30 -12.73 -6.84 3.45
N LEU A 31 -11.95 -7.43 2.54
CA LEU A 31 -12.40 -8.03 1.27
C LEU A 31 -11.75 -9.41 1.07
N PRO A 32 -12.28 -10.47 1.71
CA PRO A 32 -11.72 -11.82 1.59
C PRO A 32 -11.74 -12.36 0.16
N ASP A 33 -12.69 -11.92 -0.67
CA ASP A 33 -12.81 -12.31 -2.09
C ASP A 33 -11.93 -11.49 -3.04
N ALA A 34 -11.21 -10.49 -2.53
CA ALA A 34 -10.33 -9.67 -3.35
C ALA A 34 -9.00 -10.37 -3.62
N ARG A 35 -8.53 -10.33 -4.87
CA ARG A 35 -7.17 -10.74 -5.20
C ARG A 35 -6.22 -9.60 -4.85
N VAL A 36 -5.34 -9.83 -3.89
CA VAL A 36 -4.33 -8.86 -3.44
C VAL A 36 -2.93 -9.38 -3.72
N SER A 37 -2.22 -8.70 -4.62
CA SER A 37 -0.80 -8.95 -4.93
C SER A 37 0.05 -7.75 -4.55
N ARG A 38 1.26 -8.00 -4.06
CA ARG A 38 2.20 -6.97 -3.64
C ARG A 38 3.50 -7.13 -4.39
N ASP A 39 4.03 -6.01 -4.87
CA ASP A 39 5.36 -5.92 -5.46
C ASP A 39 6.11 -4.75 -4.79
N GLY A 40 6.99 -5.08 -3.84
CA GLY A 40 7.72 -4.09 -3.04
C GLY A 40 6.81 -3.10 -2.31
N ASN A 41 6.79 -1.86 -2.81
CA ASN A 41 6.00 -0.73 -2.33
C ASN A 41 4.68 -0.53 -3.10
N ALA A 42 4.41 -1.32 -4.13
CA ALA A 42 3.16 -1.33 -4.88
C ALA A 42 2.23 -2.44 -4.38
N VAL A 43 0.92 -2.15 -4.33
CA VAL A 43 -0.12 -3.13 -4.02
C VAL A 43 -1.17 -3.06 -5.12
N MET A 44 -1.42 -4.19 -5.78
CA MET A 44 -2.51 -4.33 -6.74
C MET A 44 -3.65 -5.11 -6.09
N ILE A 45 -4.85 -4.53 -6.16
CA ILE A 45 -6.08 -5.06 -5.58
C ILE A 45 -7.09 -5.21 -6.70
N VAL A 46 -7.55 -6.43 -6.93
CA VAL A 46 -8.61 -6.74 -7.90
C VAL A 46 -9.79 -7.31 -7.13
N ALA A 47 -10.90 -6.57 -7.12
CA ALA A 47 -12.13 -7.00 -6.47
C ALA A 47 -13.34 -6.63 -7.36
N ARG A 48 -14.29 -7.55 -7.53
CA ARG A 48 -15.51 -7.30 -8.31
C ARG A 48 -16.56 -6.60 -7.43
N GLY A 49 -16.90 -5.36 -7.76
CA GLY A 49 -17.99 -4.61 -7.10
C GLY A 49 -17.77 -4.27 -5.62
N ALA A 50 -16.64 -4.65 -5.02
CA ALA A 50 -16.39 -4.55 -3.59
C ALA A 50 -15.40 -3.44 -3.20
N LEU A 51 -14.74 -2.80 -4.17
CA LEU A 51 -13.82 -1.68 -3.91
C LEU A 51 -14.52 -0.49 -3.24
N SER A 52 -15.84 -0.34 -3.44
CA SER A 52 -16.68 0.66 -2.77
C SER A 52 -16.85 0.41 -1.27
N ARG A 53 -16.63 -0.83 -0.80
CA ARG A 53 -16.62 -1.17 0.64
C ARG A 53 -15.29 -0.89 1.30
N LEU A 54 -14.24 -0.66 0.50
CA LEU A 54 -12.93 -0.28 1.01
C LEU A 54 -13.01 1.17 1.51
N ARG A 55 -13.07 1.35 2.83
CA ARG A 55 -12.78 2.66 3.41
C ARG A 55 -11.29 2.88 3.31
N TRP A 56 -10.86 3.52 2.22
CA TRP A 56 -9.50 4.02 2.09
C TRP A 56 -9.18 4.83 3.35
N PRO A 57 -8.08 4.55 4.06
CA PRO A 57 -7.64 5.42 5.15
C PRO A 57 -7.47 6.81 4.54
N GLY A 58 -8.40 7.72 4.88
CA GLY A 58 -8.62 9.01 4.22
C GLY A 58 -7.42 9.94 4.38
N GLY A 59 -6.38 9.72 3.59
CA GLY A 59 -5.15 10.51 3.61
C GLY A 59 -3.98 9.93 2.83
N LEU A 60 -4.05 8.70 2.31
CA LEU A 60 -2.92 8.08 1.59
C LEU A 60 -2.81 8.46 0.10
N VAL A 61 -3.79 9.17 -0.45
CA VAL A 61 -3.84 9.55 -1.88
C VAL A 61 -4.05 11.07 -2.07
N ARG A 62 -3.52 11.89 -1.15
CA ARG A 62 -3.36 13.33 -1.37
C ARG A 62 -1.88 13.67 -1.44
#